data_AF-A0A0F5Q1M8-F1
#
_entry.id   AF-A0A0F5Q1M8-F1
#
_cell.length_a   1.000
_cell.length_b   1.000
_cell.length_c   1.000
_cell.angle_alpha   90.00
_cell.angle_beta   90.00
_cell.angle_gamma   90.00
#
_symmetry.space_group_name_H-M   'P 1'
#
loop_
_entity.id
_entity.type
_entity.pdbx_description
1 polymer ?
#
loop_
_entity_poly.entity_id
_entity_poly.type
_entity_poly.pdbx_seq_one_letter_code
_entity_poly.pdbx_strand_id
1 'polypeptide(L)'
;MRIALLFVGIIAVLGGPTSAQEASVKETRCWVGGVTFSAGAGINAGDGIATCQAGTGWQKAATGALVSGCMLEGKLSSVGAVIGIRNNDSLLLQCDASGRWTTIGTLSES
;
A
#
# COMPACT_ATOMS: atom_id res chain seq x y z
N MET A 1 35.31 27.88 60.17
CA MET A 1 33.93 28.40 60.32
C MET A 1 33.64 29.30 59.11
N ARG A 2 32.63 28.95 58.29
CA ARG A 2 31.92 29.75 57.23
C ARG A 2 32.74 30.14 55.98
N ILE A 3 32.61 29.43 54.84
CA ILE A 3 31.59 29.50 53.75
C ILE A 3 31.69 30.77 52.87
N ALA A 4 32.11 30.57 51.61
CA ALA A 4 31.61 31.22 50.39
C ALA A 4 32.19 30.43 49.19
N LEU A 5 31.41 29.58 48.49
CA LEU A 5 30.68 29.89 47.24
C LEU A 5 31.61 30.51 46.19
N LEU A 6 31.70 30.09 44.93
CA LEU A 6 31.03 29.12 44.05
C LEU A 6 31.66 29.46 42.69
N PHE A 7 32.16 28.52 41.90
CA PHE A 7 32.06 28.60 40.44
C PHE A 7 32.21 27.19 39.90
N VAL A 8 31.06 26.54 39.76
CA VAL A 8 30.90 25.28 39.03
C VAL A 8 31.22 25.57 37.56
N GLY A 9 32.40 25.13 37.13
CA GLY A 9 32.77 25.09 35.71
C GLY A 9 31.93 24.02 35.02
N ILE A 10 30.94 24.48 34.27
CA ILE A 10 30.08 23.68 33.38
C ILE A 10 30.98 23.05 32.31
N ILE A 11 31.19 21.74 32.35
CA ILE A 11 31.67 20.97 31.20
C ILE A 11 30.44 20.34 30.55
N ALA A 12 29.86 21.05 29.60
CA ALA A 12 28.86 20.49 28.71
C ALA A 12 29.55 19.49 27.78
N VAL A 13 29.50 18.20 28.13
CA VAL A 13 29.84 17.13 27.21
C VAL A 13 28.72 17.10 26.17
N LEU A 14 29.03 17.64 24.99
CA LEU A 14 28.26 17.51 23.76
C LEU A 14 28.22 16.03 23.36
N GLY A 15 27.35 15.26 24.01
CA GLY A 15 26.85 14.01 23.45
C GLY A 15 26.05 14.38 22.21
N GLY A 16 26.68 14.22 21.04
CA GLY A 16 26.04 14.50 19.75
C GLY A 16 24.68 13.78 19.64
N PRO A 17 23.74 14.29 18.84
CA PRO A 17 22.53 13.55 18.55
C PRO A 17 22.96 12.22 17.93
N THR A 18 22.80 11.14 18.68
CA THR A 18 22.71 9.80 18.12
C THR A 18 21.55 9.87 17.15
N SER A 19 21.84 10.09 15.88
CA SER A 19 20.94 9.74 14.81
C SER A 19 20.73 8.25 14.96
N ALA A 20 19.67 7.87 15.67
CA ALA A 20 19.03 6.60 15.49
C ALA A 20 18.73 6.54 14.01
N GLN A 21 19.64 5.93 13.25
CA GLN A 21 19.30 5.33 12.00
C GLN A 21 18.33 4.24 12.42
N GLU A 22 17.04 4.62 12.52
CA GLU A 22 15.98 3.68 12.25
C GLU A 22 16.42 3.08 10.94
N ALA A 23 16.97 1.86 11.01
CA ALA A 23 17.02 1.00 9.86
C ALA A 23 15.57 0.92 9.46
N SER A 24 15.18 1.82 8.55
CA SER A 24 13.96 1.73 7.79
C SER A 24 14.16 0.41 7.09
N VAL A 25 13.72 -0.66 7.75
CA VAL A 25 13.39 -1.92 7.12
C VAL A 25 12.52 -1.43 5.99
N LYS A 26 13.12 -1.38 4.80
CA LYS A 26 12.46 -0.94 3.59
C LYS A 26 11.48 -2.06 3.34
N GLU A 27 10.39 -2.03 4.10
CA GLU A 27 9.26 -2.94 4.02
C GLU A 27 8.94 -2.87 2.54
N THR A 28 9.31 -3.93 1.84
CA THR A 28 9.33 -3.89 0.38
C THR A 28 7.88 -3.95 -0.02
N ARG A 29 7.29 -2.76 -0.17
CA ARG A 29 5.91 -2.60 -0.61
C ARG A 29 5.89 -2.92 -2.08
N CYS A 30 4.93 -3.73 -2.50
CA CYS A 30 4.72 -3.96 -3.92
C CYS A 30 3.89 -2.80 -4.47
N TRP A 31 4.11 -2.42 -5.72
CA TRP A 31 3.50 -1.23 -6.31
C TRP A 31 2.74 -1.62 -7.58
N VAL A 32 1.53 -1.09 -7.75
CA VAL A 32 0.80 -1.09 -9.03
C VAL A 32 0.03 0.21 -9.15
N GLY A 33 0.18 0.90 -10.27
CA GLY A 33 -0.59 2.13 -10.56
C GLY A 33 -0.46 3.22 -9.49
N GLY A 34 0.66 3.30 -8.77
CA GLY A 34 0.86 4.27 -7.67
C GLY A 34 0.29 3.84 -6.31
N VAL A 35 -0.33 2.67 -6.20
CA VAL A 35 -0.79 2.09 -4.92
C VAL A 35 0.29 1.16 -4.36
N THR A 36 0.57 1.29 -3.07
CA THR A 36 1.42 0.37 -2.31
C THR A 36 0.63 -0.76 -1.68
N PHE A 37 1.19 -1.96 -1.70
CA PHE A 37 0.63 -3.16 -1.10
C PHE A 37 1.59 -3.74 -0.06
N SER A 38 1.01 -4.20 1.05
CA SER A 38 1.70 -4.99 2.06
C SER A 38 1.95 -6.42 1.58
N ALA A 39 2.93 -7.08 2.19
CA ALA A 39 3.18 -8.49 1.94
C ALA A 39 1.93 -9.34 2.23
N GLY A 40 1.68 -10.34 1.38
CA GLY A 40 0.50 -11.19 1.40
C GLY A 40 -0.67 -10.69 0.53
N ALA A 41 -0.67 -9.43 0.09
CA ALA A 41 -1.69 -8.93 -0.81
C ALA A 41 -1.65 -9.67 -2.16
N GLY A 42 -2.83 -10.03 -2.69
CA GLY A 42 -2.96 -10.71 -3.98
C GLY A 42 -3.66 -9.80 -5.00
N ILE A 43 -3.19 -9.76 -6.23
CA ILE A 43 -3.87 -9.04 -7.32
C ILE A 43 -3.99 -9.92 -8.55
N ASN A 44 -5.04 -9.70 -9.35
CA ASN A 44 -5.12 -10.29 -10.67
C ASN A 44 -4.11 -9.58 -11.60
N ALA A 45 -3.19 -10.34 -12.17
CA ALA A 45 -2.15 -9.85 -13.09
C ALA A 45 -2.44 -10.24 -14.56
N GLY A 46 -3.69 -10.56 -14.89
CA GLY A 46 -4.11 -10.96 -16.24
C GLY A 46 -4.11 -12.47 -16.43
N ASP A 47 -2.94 -13.11 -16.42
CA ASP A 47 -2.77 -14.56 -16.64
C ASP A 47 -2.85 -15.40 -15.35
N GLY A 48 -2.94 -14.75 -14.19
CA GLY A 48 -3.05 -15.38 -12.89
C GLY A 48 -3.10 -14.37 -11.75
N ILE A 49 -2.89 -14.86 -10.53
CA ILE A 49 -2.79 -14.02 -9.33
C ILE A 49 -1.30 -13.81 -9.03
N ALA A 50 -0.92 -12.57 -8.74
CA ALA A 50 0.38 -12.22 -8.17
C ALA A 50 0.22 -11.89 -6.69
N THR A 51 1.09 -12.43 -5.85
CA THR A 51 1.14 -12.15 -4.41
C THR A 51 2.35 -11.27 -4.11
N CYS A 52 2.13 -10.21 -3.32
CA CYS A 52 3.20 -9.36 -2.83
C CYS A 52 4.00 -10.12 -1.77
N GLN A 53 5.29 -10.32 -2.00
CA GLN A 53 6.19 -10.93 -1.03
C GLN A 53 7.15 -9.88 -0.45
N ALA A 54 7.34 -9.93 0.86
CA ALA A 54 8.28 -9.07 1.56
C ALA A 54 9.70 -9.30 1.02
N GLY A 55 10.44 -8.22 0.76
CA GLY A 55 11.81 -8.25 0.25
C GLY A 55 11.95 -8.57 -1.25
N THR A 56 10.98 -9.25 -1.87
CA THR A 56 11.11 -9.80 -3.23
C THR A 56 10.10 -9.25 -4.23
N GLY A 57 9.07 -8.52 -3.78
CA GLY A 57 8.10 -7.87 -4.65
C GLY A 57 7.00 -8.83 -5.14
N TRP A 58 6.44 -8.55 -6.33
CA TRP A 58 5.38 -9.38 -6.90
C TRP A 58 5.90 -10.75 -7.35
N GLN A 59 5.29 -11.81 -6.85
CA GLN A 59 5.59 -13.19 -7.22
C GLN A 59 4.32 -13.89 -7.71
N LYS A 60 4.47 -14.89 -8.58
CA LYS A 60 3.33 -15.72 -9.00
C LYS A 60 2.72 -16.41 -7.79
N ALA A 61 1.41 -16.29 -7.62
CA ALA A 61 0.72 -16.88 -6.50
C ALA A 61 0.50 -18.39 -6.70
N ALA A 62 0.37 -19.12 -5.59
CA ALA A 62 -0.08 -20.50 -5.61
C ALA A 62 -1.54 -20.59 -6.09
N THR A 63 -1.92 -21.74 -6.64
CA THR A 63 -3.31 -22.02 -7.01
C THR A 63 -4.24 -21.81 -5.82
N GLY A 64 -5.33 -21.06 -6.02
CA GLY A 64 -6.30 -20.76 -4.97
C GLY A 64 -5.96 -19.57 -4.08
N ALA A 65 -4.91 -18.80 -4.40
CA ALA A 65 -4.63 -17.54 -3.71
C ALA A 65 -5.83 -16.57 -3.81
N LEU A 66 -6.02 -15.77 -2.75
CA LEU A 66 -7.07 -14.77 -2.69
C LEU A 66 -6.60 -13.48 -3.34
N VAL A 67 -7.53 -12.77 -3.99
CA VAL A 67 -7.32 -11.41 -4.48
C VAL A 67 -7.77 -10.40 -3.43
N SER A 68 -7.03 -9.31 -3.33
CA SER A 68 -7.32 -8.18 -2.46
C SER A 68 -8.39 -7.25 -3.06
N GLY A 69 -8.65 -7.35 -4.36
CA GLY A 69 -9.62 -6.52 -5.06
C GLY A 69 -9.31 -6.33 -6.54
N CYS A 70 -9.93 -5.32 -7.14
CA CYS A 70 -9.71 -4.92 -8.53
C CYS A 70 -9.03 -3.56 -8.58
N MET A 71 -8.06 -3.43 -9.48
CA MET A 71 -7.39 -2.16 -9.72
C MET A 71 -8.03 -1.42 -10.88
N LEU A 72 -8.33 -0.14 -10.69
CA LEU A 72 -8.74 0.78 -11.76
C LEU A 72 -8.09 2.14 -11.53
N GLU A 73 -7.45 2.71 -12.56
CA GLU A 73 -6.90 4.07 -12.54
C GLU A 73 -6.03 4.36 -11.29
N GLY A 74 -5.21 3.39 -10.88
CA GLY A 74 -4.35 3.54 -9.70
C GLY A 74 -5.10 3.55 -8.38
N LYS A 75 -6.31 2.99 -8.32
CA LYS A 75 -7.08 2.78 -7.09
C LYS A 75 -7.45 1.31 -6.96
N LEU A 76 -7.33 0.79 -5.74
CA LEU A 76 -7.78 -0.54 -5.39
C LEU A 76 -9.21 -0.46 -4.85
N SER A 77 -10.11 -1.27 -5.42
CA SER A 77 -11.48 -1.43 -4.95
C SER A 77 -11.70 -2.86 -4.45
N SER A 78 -12.46 -3.02 -3.37
CA SER A 78 -12.78 -4.33 -2.80
C SER A 78 -13.56 -5.22 -3.78
N VAL A 79 -13.44 -6.54 -3.62
CA VAL A 79 -14.33 -7.50 -4.28
C VAL A 79 -15.79 -7.17 -3.95
N GLY A 80 -16.64 -7.21 -4.97
CA GLY A 80 -18.05 -6.83 -4.89
C GLY A 80 -18.31 -5.33 -5.06
N ALA A 81 -17.29 -4.47 -5.09
CA ALA A 81 -17.46 -3.06 -5.38
C ALA A 81 -18.07 -2.85 -6.76
N VAL A 82 -19.03 -1.93 -6.84
CA VAL A 82 -19.64 -1.47 -8.09
C VAL A 82 -19.26 -0.01 -8.30
N ILE A 83 -18.74 0.31 -9.48
CA ILE A 83 -18.35 1.67 -9.85
C ILE A 83 -18.98 2.04 -11.19
N GLY A 84 -19.36 3.32 -11.30
CA GLY A 84 -19.76 3.92 -12.56
C GLY A 84 -18.56 4.60 -13.21
N ILE A 85 -18.31 4.33 -14.50
CA ILE A 85 -17.38 5.12 -15.31
C ILE A 85 -18.21 5.93 -16.30
N ARG A 86 -18.16 7.26 -16.16
CA ARG A 86 -18.75 8.17 -17.16
C ARG A 86 -17.76 8.34 -18.32
N ASN A 87 -17.90 7.50 -19.33
CA ASN A 87 -17.37 7.72 -20.68
C ASN A 87 -18.56 7.87 -21.65
N ASN A 88 -18.30 7.92 -22.98
CA ASN A 88 -19.34 8.08 -24.01
C ASN A 88 -20.57 7.18 -23.82
N ASP A 89 -20.37 5.96 -23.33
CA ASP A 89 -21.41 5.09 -22.79
C ASP A 89 -21.12 4.95 -21.31
N SER A 90 -21.93 5.55 -20.43
CA SER A 90 -21.68 5.45 -19.00
C SER A 90 -21.84 3.97 -18.57
N LEU A 91 -20.76 3.34 -18.07
CA LEU A 91 -20.71 1.91 -17.75
C LEU A 91 -20.81 1.67 -16.24
N LEU A 92 -21.47 0.56 -15.87
CA LEU A 92 -21.38 -0.02 -14.53
C LEU A 92 -20.43 -1.22 -14.54
N LEU A 93 -19.37 -1.14 -13.75
CA LEU A 93 -18.43 -2.23 -13.53
C LEU A 93 -18.58 -2.81 -12.13
N GLN A 94 -18.51 -4.12 -12.01
CA GLN A 94 -18.42 -4.83 -10.75
C GLN A 94 -17.06 -5.53 -10.63
N CYS A 95 -16.42 -5.40 -9.47
CA CYS A 95 -15.24 -6.16 -9.13
C CYS A 95 -15.62 -7.59 -8.72
N ASP A 96 -15.24 -8.58 -9.50
CA ASP A 96 -15.56 -9.98 -9.21
C ASP A 96 -14.60 -10.63 -8.19
N ALA A 97 -14.92 -11.86 -7.78
CA ALA A 97 -14.10 -12.62 -6.83
C ALA A 97 -12.73 -13.05 -7.38
N SER A 98 -12.52 -12.94 -8.69
CA SER A 98 -11.22 -13.18 -9.33
C SER A 98 -10.36 -11.92 -9.44
N GLY A 99 -10.87 -10.77 -9.00
CA GLY A 99 -10.15 -9.50 -9.03
C GLY A 99 -10.19 -8.85 -10.41
N ARG A 100 -11.20 -9.15 -11.22
CA ARG A 100 -11.43 -8.55 -12.54
C ARG A 100 -12.67 -7.67 -12.53
N TRP A 101 -12.62 -6.62 -13.35
CA TRP A 101 -13.78 -5.78 -13.62
C TRP A 101 -14.66 -6.43 -14.69
N THR A 102 -15.92 -6.63 -14.36
CA THR A 102 -16.93 -7.13 -15.29
C THR A 102 -17.98 -6.05 -15.52
N THR A 103 -18.39 -5.85 -16.77
CA THR A 103 -19.49 -4.92 -17.08
C THR A 103 -20.82 -5.56 -16.69
N ILE A 104 -21.58 -4.87 -15.85
CA ILE A 104 -22.89 -5.35 -15.36
C ILE A 104 -24.07 -4.51 -15.89
N GLY A 105 -23.79 -3.44 -16.63
CA GLY A 105 -24.83 -2.63 -17.26
C GLY A 105 -24.30 -1.28 -17.73
N THR A 106 -25.22 -0.46 -18.21
CA THR A 106 -25.00 0.93 -18.62
C THR A 106 -25.84 1.85 -17.75
N LEU A 107 -25.29 2.99 -17.35
CA LEU A 107 -26.05 4.09 -16.76
C LEU A 107 -26.77 4.81 -17.91
N SER A 108 -27.99 4.39 -18.25
CA SER A 108 -28.84 5.20 -19.12
C SER A 108 -29.24 6.47 -18.38
N GLU A 109 -28.82 7.64 -18.87
CA GLU A 109 -29.44 8.91 -18.49
C GLU A 109 -30.82 8.97 -19.16
N SER A 110 -31.87 8.75 -18.36
CA SER A 110 -33.26 8.95 -18.76
C SER A 110 -33.67 10.42 -18.65
#